data_AF-A0AAP0BR85-F1
#
_entry.id   AF-A0AAP0BR85-F1
#
_cell.length_a   1.000
_cell.length_b   1.000
_cell.length_c   1.000
_cell.angle_alpha   90.00
_cell.angle_beta   90.00
_cell.angle_gamma   90.00
#
_symmetry.space_group_name_H-M   'P 1'
#
loop_
_entity.id
_entity.type
_entity.pdbx_description
1 polymer ?
#
loop_
_entity_poly.entity_id
_entity_poly.type
_entity_poly.pdbx_seq_one_letter_code
_entity_poly.pdbx_strand_id
1 'polypeptide(L)'
;MATQMVVAMVTNWGLSEVIGPVYHGVANEDLYTHSRGGEHNYMSPHTAELIDKEVKRIIEQGYNVAKNILTQHVEQLHLLAKMLIEHETLMGQQIKNLLSNRVLNSEAENLFPTNKLKAENSEEEEEEEEEFKRIQKKNSE
;
A
#
# COMPACT_ATOMS: atom_id res chain seq x y z
N MET A 1 -7.00 -6.41 -6.44
CA MET A 1 -7.18 -7.25 -5.22
C MET A 1 -6.44 -8.58 -5.38
N ALA A 2 -6.00 -9.22 -4.29
CA ALA A 2 -5.22 -10.48 -4.35
C ALA A 2 -5.99 -11.62 -5.04
N THR A 3 -7.29 -11.79 -4.73
CA THR A 3 -8.12 -12.85 -5.30
C THR A 3 -8.22 -12.78 -6.82
N GLN A 4 -8.45 -11.59 -7.39
CA GLN A 4 -8.52 -11.40 -8.85
C GLN A 4 -7.22 -11.79 -9.54
N MET A 5 -6.08 -11.40 -8.95
CA MET A 5 -4.76 -11.78 -9.46
C MET A 5 -4.60 -13.30 -9.49
N VAL A 6 -4.92 -13.97 -8.38
CA VAL A 6 -4.78 -15.43 -8.27
C VAL A 6 -5.72 -16.17 -9.22
N VAL A 7 -6.96 -15.70 -9.38
CA VAL A 7 -7.89 -16.26 -10.36
C VAL A 7 -7.28 -16.18 -11.77
N ALA A 8 -6.76 -15.01 -12.17
CA ALA A 8 -6.09 -14.86 -13.46
C ALA A 8 -4.83 -15.75 -13.59
N MET A 9 -4.05 -15.93 -12.52
CA MET A 9 -2.89 -16.82 -12.52
C MET A 9 -3.30 -18.27 -12.85
N VAL A 10 -4.39 -18.75 -12.24
CA VAL A 10 -4.86 -20.12 -12.39
C VAL A 10 -5.58 -20.32 -13.73
N THR A 11 -6.42 -19.37 -14.16
CA THR A 11 -7.30 -19.56 -15.33
C THR A 11 -6.74 -19.04 -16.65
N ASN A 12 -5.97 -17.95 -16.61
CA ASN A 12 -5.47 -17.29 -17.83
C ASN A 12 -4.00 -17.59 -18.09
N TRP A 13 -3.18 -17.72 -17.04
CA TRP A 13 -1.74 -17.92 -17.20
C TRP A 13 -1.31 -19.37 -17.03
N GLY A 14 -2.20 -20.25 -16.57
CA GLY A 14 -1.90 -21.68 -16.40
C GLY A 14 -0.84 -21.94 -15.33
N LEU A 15 -0.76 -21.09 -14.31
CA LEU A 15 0.22 -21.17 -13.22
C LEU A 15 -0.21 -22.09 -12.07
N SER A 16 -1.01 -23.11 -12.38
CA SER A 16 -1.38 -24.17 -11.44
C SER A 16 -0.96 -25.52 -11.99
N GLU A 17 -0.29 -26.31 -11.15
CA GLU A 17 0.09 -27.70 -11.49
C GLU A 17 -1.12 -28.63 -11.59
N VAL A 18 -2.22 -28.30 -10.88
CA VAL A 18 -3.43 -29.13 -10.81
C VAL A 18 -4.29 -28.97 -12.07
N ILE A 19 -4.46 -27.73 -12.53
CA ILE A 19 -5.24 -27.41 -13.73
C ILE A 19 -4.40 -27.59 -14.99
N GLY A 20 -3.09 -27.36 -14.88
CA GLY A 20 -2.15 -27.39 -15.99
C GLY A 20 -2.16 -26.10 -16.82
N PRO A 21 -1.34 -26.04 -17.89
CA PRO A 21 -1.18 -24.85 -18.73
C PRO A 21 -2.34 -24.72 -19.74
N VAL A 22 -3.58 -24.64 -19.24
CA VAL A 22 -4.78 -24.50 -20.05
C VAL A 22 -5.38 -23.11 -19.85
N TYR A 23 -5.68 -22.45 -20.96
CA TYR A 23 -6.41 -21.19 -20.94
C TYR A 23 -7.91 -21.47 -20.81
N HIS A 24 -8.50 -21.04 -19.69
CA HIS A 24 -9.92 -21.22 -19.40
C HIS A 24 -10.78 -20.01 -19.74
N GLY A 25 -10.19 -18.92 -20.22
CA GLY A 25 -10.96 -17.82 -20.82
C GLY A 25 -11.92 -17.13 -19.86
N VAL A 26 -11.68 -17.20 -18.54
CA VAL A 26 -12.46 -16.42 -17.57
C VAL A 26 -12.00 -14.98 -17.71
N ALA A 27 -12.55 -14.34 -18.74
CA ALA A 27 -12.37 -12.93 -19.01
C ALA A 27 -12.82 -12.22 -17.74
N ASN A 28 -11.92 -11.39 -17.22
CA ASN A 28 -12.31 -10.27 -16.38
C ASN A 28 -13.20 -9.40 -17.27
N GLU A 29 -14.46 -9.79 -17.44
CA GLU A 29 -15.37 -9.15 -18.36
C GLU A 29 -15.70 -7.80 -17.73
N ASP A 30 -15.14 -6.75 -18.34
CA ASP A 30 -15.62 -5.40 -18.19
C ASP A 30 -17.13 -5.43 -18.33
N LEU A 31 -17.82 -5.13 -17.23
CA LEU A 31 -19.28 -5.06 -17.09
C LEU A 31 -19.95 -4.03 -18.03
N TYR A 32 -19.22 -3.44 -18.98
CA TYR A 32 -19.64 -2.32 -19.81
C TYR A 32 -19.80 -2.63 -21.31
N THR A 33 -19.34 -3.77 -21.83
CA THR A 33 -19.53 -4.09 -23.26
C THR A 33 -20.88 -4.76 -23.52
N HIS A 34 -21.89 -3.95 -23.82
CA HIS A 34 -23.25 -4.39 -24.21
C HIS A 34 -23.32 -4.99 -25.63
N SER A 35 -22.24 -5.60 -26.15
CA SER A 35 -22.22 -6.20 -27.48
C SER A 35 -22.03 -7.71 -27.42
N ARG A 36 -23.16 -8.39 -27.58
CA ARG A 36 -23.33 -9.64 -28.33
C ARG A 36 -22.44 -10.80 -27.89
N GLY A 37 -23.02 -11.64 -27.03
CA GLY A 37 -22.65 -13.04 -26.90
C GLY A 37 -21.51 -13.25 -25.92
N GLY A 38 -21.80 -13.08 -24.62
CA GLY A 38 -20.93 -13.57 -23.57
C GLY A 38 -20.61 -15.03 -23.88
N GLU A 39 -19.35 -15.29 -24.22
CA GLU A 39 -18.81 -16.63 -24.33
C GLU A 39 -19.09 -17.29 -22.98
N HIS A 40 -20.13 -18.12 -22.96
CA HIS A 40 -20.36 -19.01 -21.84
C HIS A 40 -19.13 -19.90 -21.82
N ASN A 41 -18.18 -19.56 -20.95
CA ASN A 41 -17.06 -20.42 -20.64
C ASN A 41 -17.68 -21.74 -20.18
N TYR A 42 -17.68 -22.74 -21.08
CA TYR A 42 -18.16 -24.09 -20.81
C TYR A 42 -17.13 -24.79 -19.90
N MET A 43 -17.01 -24.29 -18.67
CA MET A 43 -16.25 -24.95 -17.61
C MET A 43 -17.13 -26.03 -17.00
N SER A 44 -16.59 -27.24 -16.90
CA SER A 44 -17.23 -28.29 -16.13
C SER A 44 -17.33 -27.87 -14.66
N PRO A 45 -18.42 -28.20 -13.93
CA PRO A 45 -18.52 -27.95 -12.49
C PRO A 45 -17.32 -28.51 -11.71
N HIS A 46 -16.80 -29.65 -12.16
CA HIS A 46 -15.62 -30.27 -11.56
C HIS A 46 -14.37 -29.40 -11.72
N THR A 47 -14.15 -28.81 -12.89
CA THR A 47 -12.99 -27.94 -13.13
C THR A 47 -13.11 -26.61 -12.38
N ALA A 48 -14.33 -26.05 -12.27
CA ALA A 48 -14.58 -24.86 -11.46
C ALA A 48 -14.25 -25.11 -9.97
N GLU A 49 -14.67 -26.26 -9.42
CA GLU A 49 -14.35 -26.65 -8.05
C GLU A 49 -12.83 -26.78 -7.84
N LEU A 50 -12.10 -27.33 -8.81
CA LEU A 50 -10.64 -27.43 -8.76
C LEU A 50 -9.97 -26.06 -8.78
N ILE A 51 -10.45 -25.13 -9.60
CA ILE A 51 -9.96 -23.75 -9.65
C ILE A 51 -10.17 -23.07 -8.29
N ASP A 52 -11.37 -23.16 -7.72
CA ASP A 52 -11.67 -22.54 -6.43
C ASP A 52 -10.78 -23.08 -5.30
N LYS A 53 -10.54 -24.40 -5.30
CA LYS A 53 -9.61 -25.05 -4.36
C LYS A 53 -8.19 -24.51 -4.50
N GLU A 54 -7.72 -24.35 -5.72
CA GLU A 54 -6.38 -23.86 -5.99
C GLU A 54 -6.22 -22.37 -5.63
N VAL A 55 -7.20 -21.55 -5.97
CA VAL A 55 -7.24 -20.13 -5.61
C VAL A 55 -7.17 -19.98 -4.10
N LYS A 56 -7.98 -20.74 -3.35
CA LYS A 56 -7.96 -20.74 -1.89
C LYS A 56 -6.57 -21.14 -1.36
N ARG A 57 -5.99 -22.22 -1.90
CA ARG A 57 -4.66 -22.70 -1.49
C ARG A 57 -3.59 -21.62 -1.65
N ILE A 58 -3.54 -20.94 -2.80
CA ILE A 58 -2.54 -19.90 -3.08
C ILE A 58 -2.72 -18.70 -2.13
N ILE A 59 -3.96 -18.27 -1.91
CA ILE A 59 -4.26 -17.14 -1.02
C ILE A 59 -3.87 -17.46 0.42
N GLU A 60 -4.23 -18.65 0.92
CA GLU A 60 -3.87 -19.08 2.28
C GLU A 60 -2.35 -19.18 2.45
N GLN A 61 -1.63 -19.71 1.45
CA GLN A 61 -0.18 -19.74 1.45
C GLN A 61 0.42 -18.32 1.49
N GLY A 62 -0.04 -17.43 0.63
CA GLY A 62 0.41 -16.03 0.61
C GLY A 62 0.14 -15.31 1.93
N TYR A 63 -1.03 -15.54 2.53
CA TYR A 63 -1.38 -15.01 3.84
C TYR A 63 -0.44 -15.54 4.93
N ASN A 64 -0.19 -16.85 4.96
CA ASN A 64 0.70 -17.46 5.95
C ASN A 64 2.14 -16.96 5.80
N VAL A 65 2.64 -16.82 4.58
CA VAL A 65 3.97 -16.24 4.31
C VAL A 65 4.03 -14.79 4.79
N ALA A 66 3.06 -13.97 4.43
CA ALA A 66 2.99 -12.58 4.88
C ALA A 66 2.93 -12.48 6.41
N LYS A 67 2.09 -13.30 7.05
CA LYS A 67 1.98 -13.37 8.50
C LYS A 67 3.31 -13.78 9.13
N ASN A 68 3.99 -14.79 8.59
CA ASN A 68 5.28 -15.24 9.11
C ASN A 68 6.36 -14.17 9.00
N ILE A 69 6.43 -13.45 7.87
CA ILE A 69 7.38 -12.34 7.71
C ILE A 69 7.07 -11.24 8.72
N LEU A 70 5.80 -10.85 8.86
CA LEU A 70 5.39 -9.83 9.82
C LEU A 70 5.65 -10.24 11.27
N THR A 71 5.44 -11.52 11.62
CA THR A 71 5.70 -12.03 12.98
C THR A 71 7.19 -12.19 13.27
N GLN A 72 8.02 -12.49 12.27
CA GLN A 72 9.47 -12.53 12.41
C GLN A 72 10.07 -11.12 12.60
N HIS A 73 9.45 -10.11 11.98
CA HIS A 73 9.92 -8.73 11.98
C HIS A 73 9.06 -7.78 12.85
N VAL A 74 8.46 -8.30 13.93
CA VAL A 74 7.54 -7.54 14.81
C VAL A 74 8.19 -6.30 15.42
N GLU A 75 9.45 -6.40 15.85
CA GLU A 75 10.15 -5.26 16.45
C GLU A 75 10.32 -4.11 15.45
N GLN A 76 10.65 -4.43 14.20
CA GLN A 76 10.78 -3.47 13.11
C GLN A 76 9.42 -2.87 12.72
N LEU A 77 8.36 -3.67 12.75
CA LEU A 77 6.98 -3.20 12.53
C LEU A 77 6.56 -2.20 13.62
N HIS A 78 6.84 -2.49 14.89
CA HIS A 78 6.54 -1.58 15.99
C HIS A 78 7.38 -0.30 15.93
N LEU A 79 8.65 -0.38 15.52
CA LEU A 79 9.49 0.81 15.31
C LEU A 79 8.93 1.70 14.19
N LEU A 80 8.53 1.12 13.07
CA LEU A 80 7.91 1.84 11.97
C LEU A 80 6.59 2.50 12.39
N ALA A 81 5.76 1.79 13.15
CA ALA A 81 4.50 2.32 13.67
C ALA A 81 4.72 3.52 14.61
N LYS A 82 5.72 3.47 15.50
CA LYS A 82 6.07 4.60 16.37
C LYS A 82 6.50 5.83 15.56
N MET A 83 7.37 5.63 14.56
CA MET A 83 7.83 6.73 13.71
C MET A 83 6.70 7.35 12.87
N LEU A 84 5.73 6.55 12.41
CA LEU A 84 4.55 7.07 11.71
C LEU A 84 3.66 7.93 12.62
N ILE A 85 3.59 7.62 13.92
CA ILE A 85 2.88 8.46 14.89
C ILE A 85 3.58 9.81 15.08
N GLU A 86 4.91 9.83 15.06
CA GLU A 86 5.70 11.05 15.26
C GLU A 86 5.77 11.94 14.02
N HIS A 87 5.85 11.36 12.82
CA HIS A 87 6.15 12.08 11.58
C HIS A 87 5.01 12.15 10.56
N GLU A 88 3.85 11.52 10.82
CA GLU A 88 2.65 11.40 9.97
C GLU A 88 2.86 10.74 8.58
N THR A 89 3.95 11.06 7.89
CA THR A 89 4.34 10.55 6.58
C THR A 89 5.82 10.17 6.59
N LEU A 90 6.15 9.00 6.04
CA LEU A 90 7.53 8.54 5.86
C LEU A 90 7.80 8.24 4.39
N MET A 91 8.94 8.68 3.88
CA MET A 91 9.41 8.38 2.54
C MET A 91 10.13 7.03 2.48
N GLY A 92 10.11 6.37 1.33
CA GLY A 92 10.68 5.03 1.17
C GLY A 92 12.18 4.91 1.50
N GLN A 93 12.96 5.98 1.32
CA GLN A 93 14.38 6.04 1.74
C GLN A 93 14.51 5.98 3.28
N GLN A 94 13.66 6.71 4.00
CA GLN A 94 13.65 6.74 5.46
C GLN A 94 13.26 5.36 6.04
N ILE A 95 12.27 4.70 5.43
CA ILE A 95 11.85 3.34 5.82
C ILE A 95 12.99 2.33 5.64
N LYS A 96 13.71 2.38 4.51
CA LYS A 96 14.85 1.46 4.25
C LYS A 96 15.97 1.66 5.26
N ASN A 97 16.29 2.91 5.60
CA ASN A 97 17.34 3.21 6.58
C ASN A 97 16.95 2.71 7.98
N LEU A 98 15.68 2.87 8.35
CA LEU A 98 15.14 2.40 9.62
C LEU A 98 15.16 0.86 9.76
N LEU A 99 14.81 0.13 8.68
CA LEU A 99 14.77 -1.33 8.68
C LEU A 99 16.16 -2.00 8.59
N SER A 100 17.18 -1.29 8.08
CA SER A 100 18.51 -1.87 7.82
C SER A 100 19.44 -1.94 9.04
N ASN A 101 18.92 -1.72 10.25
CA ASN A 101 19.70 -1.76 11.51
C ASN A 101 20.90 -0.79 11.57
N ARG A 102 20.92 0.26 10.73
CA ARG A 102 21.80 1.43 10.91
C ARG A 102 21.19 2.39 11.92
N VAL A 103 20.89 1.91 13.11
CA VAL A 103 20.76 2.81 14.25
C VAL A 103 22.10 2.76 14.95
N LEU A 104 23.05 3.61 14.57
CA LEU A 104 24.10 4.07 15.48
C LEU A 104 24.62 5.44 15.03
N ASN A 105 24.19 6.44 15.79
CA ASN A 105 24.94 7.65 16.15
C ASN A 105 25.02 8.79 15.11
N SER A 106 24.69 9.98 15.59
CA SER A 106 24.94 11.33 15.06
C SER A 106 24.28 11.83 13.77
N GLU A 107 23.65 11.01 12.92
CA GLU A 107 23.07 11.51 11.66
C GLU A 107 21.53 11.48 11.58
N ALA A 108 20.84 10.94 12.59
CA ALA A 108 19.37 10.91 12.60
C ALA A 108 18.74 12.31 12.68
N GLU A 109 19.44 13.31 13.23
CA GLU A 109 19.03 14.73 13.20
C GLU A 109 18.97 15.32 11.77
N ASN A 110 19.68 14.73 10.80
CA ASN A 110 19.68 15.21 9.41
C ASN A 110 18.63 14.53 8.52
N LEU A 111 18.00 13.44 8.98
CA LEU A 111 17.09 12.63 8.15
C LEU A 111 15.61 12.93 8.39
N PHE A 112 15.31 13.57 9.51
CA PHE A 112 14.03 14.16 9.81
C PHE A 112 14.31 15.62 10.08
N PRO A 113 13.93 16.57 9.20
CA PRO A 113 13.92 17.97 9.57
C PRO A 113 12.83 18.14 10.62
N THR A 114 13.14 17.80 11.87
CA THR A 114 12.41 18.33 13.01
C THR A 114 12.53 19.84 12.88
N ASN A 115 11.37 20.46 12.72
CA ASN A 115 11.15 21.90 12.87
C ASN A 115 11.18 22.83 11.64
N LYS A 116 11.27 22.38 10.38
CA LYS A 116 11.09 23.31 9.24
C LYS A 116 9.63 23.72 9.00
N LEU A 117 8.71 22.75 8.99
CA LEU A 117 7.28 23.01 8.73
C LEU A 117 6.58 23.75 9.88
N LYS A 118 7.10 23.67 11.10
CA LYS A 118 6.55 24.42 12.25
C LYS A 118 7.11 25.83 12.35
N ALA A 119 8.38 26.02 11.97
CA ALA A 119 9.03 27.33 11.97
C ALA A 119 8.49 28.21 10.83
N GLU A 120 8.30 27.65 9.63
CA GLU A 120 7.70 28.39 8.50
C GLU A 120 6.26 28.81 8.82
N ASN A 121 5.45 27.94 9.42
CA ASN A 121 4.08 28.31 9.84
C ASN A 121 4.06 29.34 10.99
N SER A 122 5.02 29.31 11.93
CA SER A 122 5.08 30.31 13.00
C SER A 122 5.59 31.68 12.51
N GLU A 123 6.50 31.70 11.54
CA GLU A 123 7.02 32.95 10.95
C GLU A 123 5.95 33.60 10.05
N GLU A 124 5.20 32.82 9.26
CA GLU A 124 4.07 33.33 8.48
C GLU A 124 2.92 33.84 9.37
N GLU A 125 2.61 33.13 10.48
CA GLU A 125 1.60 33.59 11.46
C GLU A 125 2.03 34.88 12.20
N GLU A 126 3.32 35.03 12.55
CA GLU A 126 3.84 36.24 13.18
C GLU A 126 3.89 37.45 12.21
N GLU A 127 4.25 37.22 10.94
CA GLU A 127 4.25 38.27 9.91
C GLU A 127 2.81 38.75 9.57
N GLU A 128 1.85 37.83 9.45
CA GLU A 128 0.44 38.19 9.22
C GLU A 128 -0.16 38.95 10.41
N GLU A 129 0.18 38.57 11.65
CA GLU A 129 -0.32 39.26 12.84
C GLU A 129 0.30 40.66 13.03
N GLU A 130 1.57 40.84 12.65
CA GLU A 130 2.22 42.15 12.59
C GLU A 130 1.62 43.06 11.49
N GLU A 131 1.37 42.50 10.30
CA GLU A 131 0.77 43.25 9.20
C GLU A 131 -0.67 43.68 9.52
N PHE A 132 -1.46 42.81 10.15
CA PHE A 132 -2.81 43.14 10.61
C PHE A 132 -2.81 44.25 11.67
N LYS A 133 -1.87 44.23 12.62
CA LYS A 133 -1.71 45.32 13.63
C LYS A 133 -1.29 46.64 12.98
N ARG A 134 -0.46 46.62 11.93
CA ARG A 134 -0.07 47.83 11.16
C ARG A 134 -1.24 48.43 10.39
N ILE A 135 -2.10 47.60 9.79
CA ILE A 135 -3.26 48.05 9.03
C ILE A 135 -4.33 48.65 9.96
N GLN A 136 -4.59 48.05 11.12
CA GLN A 136 -5.55 48.57 12.11
C GLN A 136 -5.10 49.93 12.68
N LYS A 137 -3.79 50.12 12.91
CA LYS A 137 -3.25 51.40 13.41
C LYS A 137 -3.32 52.53 12.39
N LYS A 138 -3.34 52.20 11.09
CA LYS A 138 -3.42 53.18 9.99
C LYS A 138 -4.85 53.67 9.70
N ASN A 139 -5.86 52.96 10.20
CA ASN A 139 -7.28 53.27 10.03
C ASN A 139 -7.91 53.98 11.25
N SER A 140 -7.09 54.32 12.27
CA SER A 140 -7.53 55.04 13.48
C SER A 140 -6.95 56.46 13.59
N GLU A 141 -6.39 57.01 12.52
CA GLU A 141 -6.06 58.44 12.33
C GLU A 141 -6.89 59.01 11.18
#